data_AF-A0A523AVT4-F1
#
_entry.id   AF-A0A523AVT4-F1
#
_cell.length_a   1.000
_cell.length_b   1.000
_cell.length_c   1.000
_cell.angle_alpha   90.00
_cell.angle_beta   90.00
_cell.angle_gamma   90.00
#
_symmetry.space_group_name_H-M   'P 1'
#
loop_
_entity.id
_entity.type
_entity.pdbx_description
1 polymer ?
#
loop_
_entity_poly.entity_id
_entity_poly.type
_entity_poly.pdbx_seq_one_letter_code
_entity_poly.pdbx_strand_id
1 'polypeptide(L)' 'MQVNGVEIEDTFAEAFGMRAARVIVTAKNEEWVRNAALTATGFATSV' A
#
# COMPACT_ATOMS: atom_id res chain seq x y z
N MET A 1 -6.23 -13.56 -21.92
CA MET A 1 -5.03 -12.82 -22.42
C MET A 1 -3.77 -13.50 -21.87
N GLN A 2 -2.56 -13.26 -22.39
CA GLN A 2 -1.31 -13.69 -21.72
C GLN A 2 -0.32 -12.54 -21.60
N VAL A 3 0.38 -12.46 -20.46
CA VAL A 3 1.48 -11.50 -20.19
C VAL A 3 2.69 -12.31 -19.72
N ASN A 4 3.82 -12.17 -20.41
CA ASN A 4 5.04 -12.97 -20.14
C ASN A 4 4.77 -14.49 -20.09
N GLY A 5 3.85 -14.99 -20.92
CA GLY A 5 3.45 -16.40 -20.94
C GLY A 5 2.56 -16.84 -19.76
N VAL A 6 2.19 -15.93 -18.85
CA VAL A 6 1.24 -16.19 -17.77
C VAL A 6 -0.16 -15.81 -18.22
N GLU A 7 -1.13 -16.68 -17.97
CA GLU A 7 -2.53 -16.43 -18.27
C GLU A 7 -3.08 -15.29 -17.41
N ILE A 8 -3.80 -14.38 -18.07
CA ILE A 8 -4.63 -13.37 -17.42
C ILE A 8 -6.08 -13.76 -17.69
N GLU A 9 -6.76 -14.16 -16.61
CA GLU A 9 -8.18 -14.50 -16.62
C GLU A 9 -9.02 -13.29 -17.05
N ASP A 10 -10.02 -13.53 -17.89
CA ASP A 10 -10.94 -12.51 -18.36
C ASP A 10 -12.04 -12.27 -17.31
N THR A 11 -11.68 -11.53 -16.27
CA THR A 11 -12.52 -11.23 -15.10
C THR A 11 -12.22 -9.83 -14.55
N PHE A 12 -12.84 -9.45 -13.44
CA PHE A 12 -12.72 -8.10 -12.85
C PHE A 12 -12.47 -8.13 -11.33
N ALA A 13 -11.96 -7.01 -10.80
CA ALA A 13 -11.80 -6.78 -9.35
C ALA A 13 -12.88 -5.82 -8.85
N GLU A 14 -13.59 -6.20 -7.77
CA GLU A 14 -14.60 -5.36 -7.13
C GLU A 14 -14.03 -4.71 -5.86
N ALA A 15 -14.24 -3.39 -5.69
CA ALA A 15 -13.67 -2.59 -4.60
C ALA A 15 -14.76 -1.93 -3.74
N PHE A 16 -14.37 -1.43 -2.57
CA PHE A 16 -15.28 -0.80 -1.60
C PHE A 16 -14.92 0.66 -1.33
N GLY A 17 -15.92 1.47 -0.97
CA GLY A 17 -15.69 2.84 -0.52
C GLY A 17 -14.99 2.90 0.83
N MET A 18 -13.94 3.71 0.94
CA MET A 18 -13.18 3.90 2.18
C MET A 18 -12.86 5.38 2.43
N ARG A 19 -12.69 5.75 3.69
CA ARG A 19 -12.08 7.03 4.08
C ARG A 19 -10.59 6.80 4.32
N ALA A 20 -9.75 7.61 3.70
CA ALA A 20 -8.29 7.55 3.85
C ALA A 20 -7.73 8.93 4.16
N ALA A 21 -6.60 8.96 4.86
CA ALA A 21 -5.80 10.16 5.10
C ALA A 21 -4.41 9.96 4.50
N ARG A 22 -3.83 11.04 3.94
CA ARG A 22 -2.46 11.04 3.43
C ARG A 22 -1.60 11.95 4.31
N VAL A 23 -0.61 11.36 4.97
CA VAL A 23 0.27 12.06 5.91
C VAL A 23 1.68 12.17 5.31
N ILE A 24 2.30 13.34 5.43
CA ILE A 24 3.72 13.55 5.11
C ILE A 24 4.51 13.42 6.42
N VAL A 25 5.47 12.49 6.44
CA VAL A 25 6.40 12.31 7.56
C VAL A 25 7.76 12.83 7.15
N THR A 26 8.36 13.65 8.01
CA THR A 26 9.74 14.15 7.83
C THR A 26 10.56 13.82 9.07
N ALA A 27 11.87 13.68 8.91
CA ALA A 27 12.80 13.45 9.99
C ALA A 27 14.21 13.91 9.55
N LYS A 28 15.18 13.76 10.46
CA LYS A 28 16.57 14.21 10.24
C LYS A 28 17.23 13.57 9.01
N ASN A 29 16.91 12.31 8.69
CA ASN A 29 17.45 11.56 7.56
C ASN A 29 16.49 10.44 7.14
N GLU A 30 16.87 9.69 6.10
CA GLU A 30 16.06 8.60 5.55
C GLU A 30 15.80 7.47 6.55
N GLU A 31 16.79 7.12 7.38
CA GLU A 31 16.65 6.06 8.39
C GLU A 31 15.52 6.37 9.38
N TRP A 32 15.52 7.60 9.92
CA TRP A 32 14.50 8.02 10.87
C TRP A 32 13.12 8.19 10.23
N VAL A 33 13.05 8.72 9.00
CA VAL A 33 11.78 8.78 8.25
C VAL A 33 11.22 7.38 8.04
N ARG A 34 12.07 6.43 7.63
CA ARG A 34 11.65 5.05 7.37
C ARG A 34 11.14 4.35 8.62
N ASN A 35 11.85 4.49 9.75
CA ASN A 35 11.41 3.91 11.02
C ASN A 35 10.05 4.48 11.45
N ALA A 36 9.88 5.81 11.41
CA ALA A 36 8.62 6.45 11.79
C ALA A 36 7.45 6.01 10.88
N ALA A 37 7.67 5.99 9.56
CA ALA A 37 6.65 5.59 8.60
C ALA A 37 6.24 4.12 8.80
N LEU A 38 7.20 3.20 8.88
CA LEU A 38 6.93 1.77 9.04
C LEU A 38 6.20 1.44 10.34
N THR A 39 6.60 2.07 11.45
CA THR A 39 5.93 1.87 12.74
C THR A 39 4.50 2.42 12.71
N ALA A 40 4.28 3.60 12.14
CA ALA A 40 2.95 4.21 12.05
C ALA A 40 1.98 3.41 11.18
N THR A 41 2.48 2.70 10.17
CA THR A 41 1.67 1.86 9.26
C THR A 41 1.68 0.37 9.61
N GLY A 42 2.32 -0.01 10.72
CA GLY A 42 2.41 -1.41 11.17
C GLY A 42 1.08 -1.91 11.73
N PHE A 43 0.85 -3.23 11.65
CA PHE A 43 -0.34 -3.90 12.22
C PHE A 43 -1.69 -3.30 11.77
N ALA A 44 -1.76 -2.84 10.52
CA ALA A 44 -2.95 -2.21 9.93
C ALA A 44 -3.34 -2.90 8.60
N THR A 45 -3.45 -4.23 8.60
CA THR A 45 -3.64 -5.03 7.36
C THR A 45 -5.09 -5.14 6.90
N SER A 46 -6.05 -5.20 7.82
CA SER A 46 -7.50 -5.22 7.55
C SER A 46 -8.20 -4.35 8.57
N VAL A 47 -9.22 -3.61 8.11
CA VAL A 47 -10.21 -2.97 8.98
C VAL A 47 -11.19 -3.98 9.54
#